data_AF-A0A9W6YUK8-F1
#
_entry.id   AF-A0A9W6YUK8-F1
#
_cell.length_a   1.000
_cell.length_b   1.000
_cell.length_c   1.000
_cell.angle_alpha   90.00
_cell.angle_beta   90.00
_cell.angle_gamma   90.00
#
_symmetry.space_group_name_H-M   'P 1'
#
loop_
_entity.id
_entity.type
_entity.pdbx_description
1 polymer ?
#
loop_
_entity_poly.entity_id
_entity_poly.type
_entity_poly.pdbx_seq_one_letter_code
_entity_poly.pdbx_strand_id
1 'polypeptide(L)'
;MKRKNEIPKSEQIDDDDPALLFSKNLQKEHRKTSGKYVSATGRKLFKGAFPENRFGVKPGYRWDGVDRSNGFELRWFEKQINVKERKVLEYTLAEDE
;
A
#
# COMPACT_ATOMS: atom_id res chain seq x y z
N MET A 1 3.06 -20.43 29.06
CA MET A 1 3.86 -19.33 28.47
C MET A 1 3.83 -19.47 26.96
N LYS A 2 3.30 -18.50 26.20
CA LYS A 2 3.37 -18.49 24.72
C LYS A 2 4.63 -17.72 24.29
N ARG A 3 5.43 -18.28 23.38
CA ARG A 3 6.64 -17.66 22.83
C ARG A 3 6.25 -16.38 22.08
N LYS A 4 6.80 -15.23 22.48
CA LYS A 4 6.42 -13.91 21.97
C LYS A 4 7.12 -13.50 20.65
N ASN A 5 7.83 -14.42 20.00
CA ASN A 5 8.72 -14.12 18.87
C ASN A 5 8.35 -14.85 17.57
N GLU A 6 7.13 -15.40 17.47
CA GLU A 6 6.64 -15.96 16.21
C GLU A 6 5.81 -14.89 15.50
N ILE A 7 6.37 -14.34 14.41
CA ILE A 7 5.62 -13.54 13.44
C ILE A 7 4.47 -14.44 12.94
N PRO A 8 3.20 -14.01 13.00
CA PRO A 8 2.09 -14.86 12.62
C PRO A 8 2.20 -15.26 11.14
N LYS A 9 2.20 -16.57 10.88
CA LYS A 9 2.32 -17.20 9.54
C LYS A 9 1.28 -16.73 8.51
N SER A 10 0.25 -16.01 8.95
CA SER A 10 -0.81 -15.45 8.10
C SER A 10 -0.39 -14.18 7.32
N GLU A 11 0.78 -13.60 7.60
CA GLU A 11 1.15 -12.27 7.13
C GLU A 11 2.12 -12.26 5.92
N GLN A 12 2.62 -13.42 5.53
CA GLN A 12 3.41 -13.62 4.31
C GLN A 12 2.66 -14.58 3.40
N ILE A 13 1.78 -14.05 2.56
CA ILE A 13 1.36 -14.81 1.38
C ILE A 13 2.27 -14.34 0.27
N ASP A 14 3.20 -15.21 -0.12
CA ASP A 14 4.08 -14.95 -1.26
C ASP A 14 3.22 -15.00 -2.52
N ASP A 15 3.09 -13.86 -3.20
CA ASP A 15 2.34 -13.77 -4.45
C ASP A 15 2.92 -14.70 -5.55
N ASP A 16 4.19 -15.09 -5.38
CA ASP A 16 4.92 -16.01 -6.25
C ASP A 16 4.82 -17.49 -5.82
N ASP A 17 3.99 -17.85 -4.83
CA ASP A 17 3.83 -19.25 -4.41
C ASP A 17 3.18 -20.08 -5.54
N PRO A 18 3.90 -21.06 -6.13
CA PRO A 18 3.35 -21.89 -7.20
C PRO A 18 2.14 -22.72 -6.75
N ALA A 19 1.96 -22.99 -5.46
CA ALA A 19 0.78 -23.69 -4.94
C ALA A 19 -0.52 -22.91 -5.17
N LEU A 20 -0.46 -21.58 -5.33
CA LEU A 20 -1.61 -20.74 -5.69
C LEU A 20 -2.18 -21.10 -7.07
N LEU A 21 -1.40 -21.69 -7.97
CA LEU A 21 -1.88 -22.09 -9.30
C LEU A 21 -2.83 -23.30 -9.23
N PHE A 22 -2.59 -24.22 -8.30
CA PHE A 22 -3.23 -25.54 -8.30
C PHE A 22 -4.43 -25.64 -7.36
N SER A 23 -4.49 -24.80 -6.33
CA SER A 23 -5.44 -24.96 -5.24
C SER A 23 -6.48 -23.83 -5.18
N LYS A 24 -7.71 -24.12 -5.62
CA LYS A 24 -8.83 -23.15 -5.59
C LYS A 24 -9.13 -22.62 -4.18
N ASN A 25 -8.91 -23.45 -3.15
CA ASN A 25 -9.12 -23.05 -1.76
C ASN A 25 -8.07 -22.02 -1.31
N LEU A 26 -6.78 -22.23 -1.58
CA LEU A 26 -5.77 -21.21 -1.27
C LEU A 26 -5.97 -19.94 -2.11
N GLN A 27 -6.37 -20.04 -3.38
CA GLN A 27 -6.74 -18.88 -4.19
C GLN A 27 -7.90 -18.07 -3.59
N LYS A 28 -8.86 -18.74 -2.95
CA LYS A 28 -10.01 -18.09 -2.30
C LYS A 28 -9.57 -17.41 -1.00
N GLU A 29 -8.70 -18.04 -0.23
CA GLU A 29 -8.15 -17.44 0.99
C GLU A 29 -7.24 -16.24 0.66
N HIS A 30 -6.35 -16.32 -0.33
CA HIS A 30 -5.55 -15.18 -0.82
C HIS A 30 -6.43 -13.99 -1.23
N ARG A 31 -7.50 -14.24 -1.98
CA ARG A 31 -8.48 -13.21 -2.38
C ARG A 31 -9.20 -12.58 -1.18
N LYS A 32 -9.53 -13.35 -0.14
CA LYS A 32 -10.17 -12.82 1.08
C LYS A 32 -9.21 -11.92 1.86
N THR A 33 -7.96 -12.36 2.05
CA THR A 33 -6.92 -11.55 2.71
C THR A 33 -6.65 -10.27 1.95
N SER A 34 -6.72 -10.31 0.61
CA SER A 34 -6.46 -9.14 -0.23
C SER A 34 -7.44 -7.98 -0.04
N GLY A 35 -8.65 -8.20 0.52
CA GLY A 35 -9.57 -7.17 1.05
C GLY A 35 -9.76 -5.91 0.18
N LYS A 36 -9.48 -5.97 -1.12
CA LYS A 36 -8.95 -4.80 -1.86
C LYS A 36 -9.94 -3.64 -1.95
N TYR A 37 -11.23 -3.98 -1.89
CA TYR A 37 -12.38 -3.10 -2.14
C TYR A 37 -13.34 -2.98 -0.95
N VAL A 38 -12.89 -3.32 0.27
CA VAL A 38 -13.68 -3.16 1.50
C VAL A 38 -12.84 -2.41 2.53
N SER A 39 -13.42 -1.39 3.18
CA SER A 39 -12.75 -0.61 4.21
C SER A 39 -12.64 -1.38 5.52
N ALA A 40 -11.80 -0.90 6.45
CA ALA A 40 -11.72 -1.45 7.81
C ALA A 40 -13.09 -1.47 8.53
N THR A 41 -13.98 -0.51 8.20
CA THR A 41 -15.35 -0.43 8.74
C THR A 41 -16.36 -1.27 7.93
N GLY A 42 -15.92 -2.07 6.96
CA GLY A 42 -16.79 -2.89 6.10
C GLY A 42 -17.48 -2.14 4.96
N ARG A 43 -17.11 -0.88 4.69
CA ARG A 43 -17.73 -0.09 3.60
C ARG A 43 -17.11 -0.45 2.25
N LYS A 44 -17.90 -0.45 1.18
CA LYS A 44 -17.41 -0.69 -0.18
C LYS A 44 -16.48 0.46 -0.62
N LEU A 45 -15.34 0.10 -1.17
CA LEU A 45 -14.35 1.02 -1.74
C LEU A 45 -14.41 1.00 -3.27
N PHE A 46 -13.84 2.03 -3.88
CA PHE A 46 -13.70 2.14 -5.32
C PHE A 46 -12.84 1.01 -5.88
N LYS A 47 -13.22 0.51 -7.07
CA LYS A 47 -12.58 -0.64 -7.71
C LYS A 47 -11.49 -0.28 -8.73
N GLY A 48 -11.45 0.96 -9.19
CA GLY A 48 -10.50 1.42 -10.20
C GLY A 48 -9.21 2.02 -9.62
N ALA A 49 -8.37 2.52 -10.52
CA ALA A 49 -7.21 3.33 -10.15
C ALA A 49 -7.67 4.68 -9.59
N PHE A 50 -6.96 5.18 -8.59
CA PHE A 50 -7.22 6.46 -7.95
C PHE A 50 -5.90 7.15 -7.62
N PRO A 51 -5.85 8.49 -7.56
CA PRO A 51 -4.65 9.21 -7.20
C PRO A 51 -4.23 8.91 -5.76
N GLU A 52 -2.93 8.80 -5.53
CA GLU A 52 -2.37 8.60 -4.19
C GLU A 52 -2.58 9.85 -3.33
N ASN A 53 -2.72 9.64 -2.02
CA ASN A 53 -2.84 10.70 -1.05
C ASN A 53 -2.01 10.39 0.19
N ARG A 54 -1.69 11.44 0.95
CA ARG A 54 -0.87 11.37 2.17
C ARG A 54 -1.36 10.38 3.23
N PHE A 55 -2.65 10.06 3.23
CA PHE A 55 -3.28 9.25 4.27
C PHE A 55 -3.55 7.80 3.84
N GLY A 56 -3.20 7.43 2.60
CA GLY A 56 -3.52 6.11 2.04
C GLY A 56 -5.03 5.79 1.99
N VAL A 57 -5.89 6.82 2.04
CA VAL A 57 -7.34 6.65 2.09
C VAL A 57 -7.86 6.34 0.70
N LYS A 58 -8.47 5.17 0.53
CA LYS A 58 -9.09 4.77 -0.73
C LYS A 58 -10.43 5.50 -0.93
N PRO A 59 -10.76 5.92 -2.16
CA PRO A 59 -12.06 6.53 -2.43
C PRO A 59 -13.20 5.54 -2.18
N GLY A 60 -14.37 6.08 -1.83
CA GLY A 60 -15.58 5.30 -1.67
C GLY A 60 -16.09 4.74 -3.00
N TYR A 61 -16.90 3.68 -2.95
CA TYR A 61 -17.42 3.01 -4.15
C TYR A 61 -18.21 3.89 -5.13
N ARG A 62 -18.65 5.08 -4.70
CA ARG A 62 -19.45 6.04 -5.49
C ARG A 62 -18.60 7.11 -6.19
N TRP A 63 -17.29 7.08 -5.99
CA TRP A 63 -16.41 8.02 -6.69
C TRP A 63 -16.48 7.76 -8.20
N ASP A 64 -16.50 8.83 -8.98
CA ASP A 64 -16.72 8.77 -10.43
C ASP A 64 -15.43 8.48 -11.23
N GLY A 65 -14.28 8.45 -10.56
CA GLY A 65 -12.97 8.20 -11.17
C GLY A 65 -12.29 9.45 -11.73
N VAL A 66 -12.93 10.63 -11.66
CA VAL A 66 -12.36 11.87 -12.18
C VAL A 66 -11.66 12.62 -11.06
N ASP A 67 -10.36 12.88 -11.24
CA ASP A 67 -9.61 13.73 -10.31
C ASP A 67 -10.01 15.19 -10.50
N ARG A 68 -10.43 15.83 -9.40
CA ARG A 68 -10.82 17.26 -9.32
C ARG A 68 -9.93 18.02 -8.34
N SER A 69 -8.74 17.51 -8.08
CA SER A 69 -7.77 18.15 -7.19
C SER A 69 -7.15 19.40 -7.81
N ASN A 70 -6.52 20.22 -6.97
CA ASN A 70 -5.71 21.36 -7.39
C ASN A 70 -4.22 21.00 -7.63
N GLY A 71 -3.88 19.71 -7.58
CA GLY A 71 -2.50 19.21 -7.65
C GLY A 71 -1.67 19.34 -6.36
N PHE A 72 -2.26 19.68 -5.21
CA PHE A 72 -1.53 19.82 -3.95
C PHE A 72 -0.86 18.52 -3.51
N GLU A 73 -1.56 17.38 -3.59
CA GLU A 73 -1.02 16.08 -3.15
C GLU A 73 0.22 15.71 -3.99
N LEU A 74 0.18 15.94 -5.30
CA LEU A 74 1.34 15.73 -6.19
C LEU A 74 2.54 16.61 -5.79
N ARG A 75 2.32 17.92 -5.64
CA ARG A 75 3.36 18.88 -5.21
C ARG A 75 3.94 18.55 -3.84
N TRP A 76 3.11 18.01 -2.95
CA TRP A 76 3.56 17.58 -1.63
C TRP A 76 4.51 16.39 -1.73
N PHE A 77 4.20 15.39 -2.55
CA PHE A 77 5.07 14.24 -2.78
C PHE A 77 6.40 14.65 -3.41
N GLU A 78 6.38 15.49 -4.44
CA GLU A 78 7.60 16.07 -5.04
C GLU A 78 8.47 16.75 -3.97
N LYS A 79 7.86 17.55 -3.10
CA LYS A 79 8.59 18.22 -2.02
C LYS A 79 9.19 17.24 -1.02
N GLN A 80 8.47 16.18 -0.66
CA GLN A 80 8.99 15.15 0.25
C GLN A 80 10.17 14.39 -0.36
N ILE A 81 10.07 14.03 -1.65
CA ILE A 81 11.16 13.38 -2.39
C ILE A 81 12.40 14.27 -2.37
N ASN A 82 12.27 15.54 -2.76
CA ASN A 82 13.37 16.49 -2.77
C ASN A 82 14.03 16.67 -1.38
N VAL A 83 13.23 16.69 -0.31
CA VAL A 83 13.75 16.80 1.06
C VAL A 83 14.50 15.53 1.46
N LYS A 84 14.01 14.35 1.08
CA LYS A 84 14.65 13.07 1.37
C LYS A 84 15.95 12.91 0.60
N GLU A 85 15.94 13.24 -0.69
CA GLU A 85 17.13 13.21 -1.55
C GLU A 85 18.23 14.10 -1.01
N ARG A 86 17.90 15.35 -0.65
CA ARG A 86 18.88 16.28 -0.07
C ARG A 86 19.55 15.72 1.19
N LYS A 87 18.78 15.09 2.08
CA LYS A 87 19.35 14.47 3.30
C LYS A 87 20.30 13.32 2.98
N VAL A 88 19.98 12.52 1.96
CA VAL A 88 20.86 11.43 1.51
C VAL A 88 22.14 12.01 0.93
N LEU A 89 22.03 13.02 0.06
CA LEU A 89 23.20 13.68 -0.53
C LEU A 89 24.09 14.32 0.52
N GLU A 90 23.51 15.02 1.50
CA GLU A 90 24.24 15.62 2.63
C GLU A 90 25.00 14.56 3.42
N TYR A 91 24.37 13.41 3.69
CA TYR A 91 25.02 12.29 4.37
C TYR A 91 26.19 11.73 3.55
N THR A 92 25.99 11.44 2.26
CA THR A 92 27.05 10.86 1.42
C THR A 92 28.23 11.81 1.24
N LEU A 93 27.96 13.12 1.07
CA LEU A 93 29.01 14.13 0.95
C LEU A 93 29.82 14.28 2.24
N ALA A 94 29.17 14.17 3.41
CA ALA A 94 29.84 14.25 4.70
C ALA A 94 30.67 13.00 5.05
N GLU A 95 30.40 11.85 4.42
CA GLU A 95 31.24 10.65 4.58
C GLU A 95 32.49 10.68 3.70
N ASP A 96 32.45 11.41 2.59
CA ASP A 96 33.56 11.53 1.62
C ASP A 96 34.60 12.61 2.03
N GLU A 97 34.28 13.50 2.99
CA GLU A 97 35.17 14.50 3.61
C GLU A 97 35.87 13.96 4.88
#